data_AF-A0A0M8QLT0-F1
#
_entry.id   AF-A0A0M8QLT0-F1
#
_cell.length_a   1.000
_cell.length_b   1.000
_cell.length_c   1.000
_cell.angle_alpha   90.00
_cell.angle_beta   90.00
_cell.angle_gamma   90.00
#
_symmetry.space_group_name_H-M   'P 1'
#
loop_
_entity.id
_entity.type
_entity.pdbx_description
1 polymer ?
#
loop_
_entity_poly.entity_id
_entity_poly.type
_entity_poly.pdbx_seq_one_letter_code
_entity_poly.pdbx_strand_id
1 'polypeptide(L)'
;WVTQQLVSNVPLNAAEAAKILARMPGHTPSADASPQVAPSPRIPAVGAPTPPPADGYPRKDPGENTSHHPAQPESGPDPEPAPETTEVPETARALVAALPHLSPDLRRIPRGMHDELARLVSHWLTAGHTPTAIRTHILRGLPDDGTPVHRPGGLLRYLLRDVPPVPDPGTASAAERPAPARPSSRLAALRECEGDHVQATLFRPAGDEILCRRCLNSPPSVVPPLVMYV
;
A
#
# COMPACT_ATOMS: atom_id res chain seq x y z
N TRP A 1 -26.53 -0.41 -7.45
CA TRP A 1 -26.06 -0.88 -8.78
C TRP A 1 -25.00 -1.94 -8.51
N VAL A 2 -24.99 -3.04 -9.26
CA VAL A 2 -24.04 -4.14 -9.10
C VAL A 2 -23.24 -4.23 -10.39
N THR A 3 -21.93 -4.06 -10.32
CA THR A 3 -21.01 -4.33 -11.42
C THR A 3 -20.44 -5.73 -11.24
N GLN A 4 -20.90 -6.68 -12.05
CA GLN A 4 -20.21 -7.96 -12.17
C GLN A 4 -19.00 -7.77 -13.08
N GLN A 5 -17.81 -7.89 -12.51
CA GLN A 5 -16.56 -7.86 -13.26
C GLN A 5 -16.18 -9.31 -13.58
N LEU A 6 -16.26 -9.69 -14.86
CA LEU A 6 -15.84 -11.01 -15.32
C LEU A 6 -14.31 -11.01 -15.47
N VAL A 7 -13.61 -11.59 -14.50
CA VAL A 7 -12.17 -11.81 -14.58
C VAL A 7 -11.93 -13.21 -15.14
N SER A 8 -11.47 -13.29 -16.39
CA SER A 8 -11.01 -14.56 -16.98
C SER A 8 -9.55 -14.81 -16.59
N ASN A 9 -9.27 -15.97 -15.99
CA ASN A 9 -7.91 -16.43 -15.68
C ASN A 9 -7.26 -17.19 -16.86
N VAL A 10 -7.90 -17.24 -18.03
CA VAL A 10 -7.35 -17.93 -19.20
C VAL A 10 -6.46 -16.96 -19.98
N PRO A 11 -5.14 -17.23 -20.08
CA PRO A 11 -4.23 -16.37 -20.83
C PRO A 11 -4.58 -16.39 -22.32
N LEU A 12 -4.73 -15.20 -22.91
CA LEU A 12 -4.97 -15.03 -24.35
C LEU A 12 -3.75 -15.52 -25.14
N ASN A 13 -3.99 -16.24 -26.23
CA ASN A 13 -2.89 -16.59 -27.13
C ASN A 13 -2.52 -15.41 -28.06
N ALA A 14 -1.35 -15.49 -28.70
CA ALA A 14 -0.82 -14.41 -29.53
C ALA A 14 -1.75 -14.03 -30.71
N ALA A 15 -2.45 -15.01 -31.30
CA ALA A 15 -3.38 -14.76 -32.41
C ALA A 15 -4.68 -14.09 -31.94
N GLU A 16 -5.15 -14.40 -30.74
CA GLU A 16 -6.31 -13.75 -30.11
C GLU A 16 -6.00 -12.31 -29.68
N ALA A 17 -4.84 -12.09 -29.08
CA ALA A 17 -4.38 -10.76 -28.72
C ALA A 17 -4.25 -9.85 -29.95
N ALA A 18 -3.72 -10.39 -31.06
CA ALA A 18 -3.61 -9.66 -32.33
C ALA A 18 -4.99 -9.28 -32.91
N LYS A 19 -6.01 -10.14 -32.77
CA LYS A 19 -7.38 -9.84 -33.21
C LYS A 19 -8.00 -8.68 -32.43
N ILE A 20 -7.79 -8.62 -31.11
CA ILE A 20 -8.28 -7.53 -30.25
C ILE A 20 -7.60 -6.20 -30.63
N LEU A 21 -6.28 -6.23 -30.82
CA LEU A 21 -5.50 -5.03 -31.17
C LEU A 21 -5.84 -4.49 -32.57
N ALA A 22 -6.17 -5.38 -33.52
CA ALA A 22 -6.50 -5.00 -34.88
C ALA A 22 -7.93 -4.44 -35.06
N ARG A 23 -8.77 -4.38 -34.01
CA ARG A 23 -10.19 -4.00 -34.07
C ARG A 23 -10.96 -4.73 -35.19
N MET A 24 -10.55 -5.94 -35.55
CA MET A 24 -11.27 -6.70 -36.57
C MET A 24 -12.53 -7.33 -35.94
N PRO A 25 -13.68 -7.33 -36.63
CA PRO A 25 -14.86 -8.04 -36.16
C PRO A 25 -14.55 -9.55 -36.16
N GLY A 26 -14.25 -10.08 -34.97
CA GLY A 26 -14.05 -11.50 -34.74
C GLY A 26 -15.39 -12.23 -34.73
N HIS A 27 -15.45 -13.34 -35.47
CA HIS A 27 -16.58 -14.25 -35.56
C HIS A 27 -17.22 -14.58 -34.20
N THR A 28 -18.55 -14.60 -34.23
CA THR A 28 -19.46 -15.14 -33.23
C THR A 28 -19.03 -16.53 -32.75
N PRO A 29 -18.84 -16.76 -31.43
CA PRO A 29 -18.85 -18.10 -30.89
C PRO A 29 -20.29 -18.63 -30.86
N SER A 30 -20.41 -19.93 -31.15
CA SER A 30 -21.63 -20.74 -31.18
C SER A 30 -22.62 -20.46 -30.06
N ALA A 31 -23.88 -20.58 -30.45
CA ALA A 31 -25.07 -20.60 -29.62
C ALA A 31 -24.98 -21.66 -28.51
N ASP A 32 -24.85 -21.21 -27.26
CA ASP A 32 -25.44 -21.84 -26.07
C ASP A 32 -25.39 -20.90 -24.85
N ALA A 33 -25.61 -19.60 -25.09
CA ALA A 33 -25.80 -18.62 -24.03
C ALA A 33 -27.30 -18.38 -23.83
N SER A 34 -27.80 -18.71 -22.64
CA SER A 34 -29.17 -18.46 -22.19
C SER A 34 -29.63 -17.02 -22.48
N PRO A 35 -30.93 -16.80 -22.76
CA PRO A 35 -31.45 -15.51 -23.18
C PRO A 35 -31.18 -14.48 -22.09
N GLN A 36 -30.30 -13.52 -22.39
CA GLN A 36 -30.14 -12.34 -21.55
C GLN A 36 -31.44 -11.55 -21.61
N VAL A 37 -32.10 -11.47 -20.46
CA VAL A 37 -33.31 -10.65 -20.25
C VAL A 37 -32.94 -9.20 -20.54
N ALA A 38 -33.56 -8.64 -21.58
CA ALA A 38 -33.41 -7.24 -21.92
C ALA A 38 -33.82 -6.37 -20.70
N PRO A 39 -33.01 -5.37 -20.30
CA PRO A 39 -33.39 -4.46 -19.23
C PRO A 39 -34.68 -3.73 -19.63
N SER A 40 -35.75 -3.90 -18.86
CA SER A 40 -37.00 -3.18 -19.10
C SER A 40 -36.81 -1.66 -19.06
N PRO A 41 -37.60 -0.89 -19.83
CA PRO A 41 -37.63 0.57 -19.74
C PRO A 41 -37.97 0.99 -18.31
N ARG A 42 -37.02 1.61 -17.61
CA ARG A 42 -37.29 2.19 -16.30
C ARG A 42 -38.07 3.48 -16.50
N ILE A 43 -39.32 3.47 -16.04
CA ILE A 43 -40.08 4.69 -15.81
C ILE A 43 -39.33 5.50 -14.75
N PRO A 44 -38.91 6.75 -15.01
CA PRO A 44 -38.28 7.59 -14.01
C PRO A 44 -39.24 7.74 -12.82
N ALA A 45 -38.76 7.45 -11.61
CA ALA A 45 -39.51 7.74 -10.40
C ALA A 45 -39.65 9.27 -10.27
N VAL A 46 -40.80 9.79 -10.67
CA VAL A 46 -41.20 11.19 -10.46
C VAL A 46 -41.57 11.33 -8.99
N GLY A 47 -40.71 12.01 -8.24
CA GLY A 47 -40.98 12.38 -6.85
C GLY A 47 -39.82 13.16 -6.26
N ALA A 48 -40.10 14.33 -5.67
CA ALA A 48 -39.11 15.08 -4.92
C ALA A 48 -38.66 14.26 -3.70
N PRO A 49 -37.34 14.20 -3.39
CA PRO A 49 -36.84 13.45 -2.25
C PRO A 49 -37.43 14.02 -0.95
N THR A 50 -38.22 13.22 -0.25
CA THR A 50 -38.68 13.54 1.10
C THR A 50 -37.46 13.42 2.04
N PRO A 51 -37.06 14.48 2.75
CA PRO A 51 -36.00 14.39 3.73
C PRO A 51 -36.45 13.48 4.89
N PRO A 52 -35.52 12.68 5.47
CA PRO A 52 -35.83 11.82 6.60
C PRO A 52 -36.27 12.65 7.82
N PRO A 53 -37.24 12.19 8.62
CA PRO A 53 -37.66 12.86 9.84
C PRO A 53 -36.47 12.96 10.80
N ALA A 54 -36.08 14.19 11.17
CA ALA A 54 -35.01 14.47 12.13
C ALA A 54 -35.52 14.45 13.58
N ASP A 55 -36.51 13.62 13.89
CA ASP A 55 -37.14 13.58 15.21
C ASP A 55 -37.12 12.16 15.76
N GLY A 56 -36.39 11.99 16.87
CA GLY A 56 -36.41 10.78 17.69
C GLY A 56 -35.08 10.06 17.82
N TYR A 57 -34.17 10.62 18.62
CA TYR A 57 -33.20 9.79 19.34
C TYR A 57 -33.98 9.01 20.40
N PRO A 58 -34.01 7.66 20.38
CA PRO A 58 -34.58 6.92 21.48
C PRO A 58 -33.67 7.10 22.70
N ARG A 59 -34.17 7.81 23.72
CA ARG A 59 -33.57 7.79 25.06
C ARG A 59 -33.72 6.38 25.60
N LYS A 60 -32.69 5.56 25.40
CA LYS A 60 -32.49 4.39 26.23
C LYS A 60 -31.86 4.87 27.52
N ASP A 61 -32.68 5.01 28.56
CA ASP A 61 -32.18 4.92 29.93
C ASP A 61 -31.50 3.54 30.08
N PRO A 62 -30.22 3.47 30.49
CA PRO A 62 -29.64 2.21 30.92
C PRO A 62 -30.22 1.89 32.30
N GLY A 63 -31.46 1.40 32.29
CA GLY A 63 -32.09 0.79 33.44
C GLY A 63 -31.24 -0.38 33.92
N GLU A 64 -30.81 -0.27 35.17
CA GLU A 64 -30.13 -1.27 35.97
C GLU A 64 -30.78 -2.65 35.80
N ASN A 65 -30.06 -3.59 35.18
CA ASN A 65 -30.44 -5.01 35.16
C ASN A 65 -29.46 -5.81 36.03
N THR A 66 -29.80 -5.82 37.32
CA THR A 66 -29.74 -6.95 38.26
C THR A 66 -28.82 -8.13 37.94
N SER A 67 -27.74 -8.18 38.72
CA SER A 67 -27.44 -9.25 39.69
C SER A 67 -28.17 -10.60 39.52
N HIS A 68 -27.54 -11.54 38.79
CA HIS A 68 -27.75 -12.98 39.01
C HIS A 68 -26.49 -13.75 38.64
N HIS A 69 -25.47 -13.73 39.50
CA HIS A 69 -24.47 -14.79 39.52
C HIS A 69 -24.92 -15.88 40.50
N PRO A 70 -25.05 -17.14 40.09
CA PRO A 70 -25.20 -18.25 41.03
C PRO A 70 -23.92 -18.39 41.85
N ALA A 71 -24.06 -18.67 43.15
CA ALA A 71 -22.94 -18.94 44.04
C ALA A 71 -22.14 -20.16 43.53
N GLN A 72 -20.84 -19.97 43.29
CA GLN A 72 -19.94 -21.04 42.89
C GLN A 72 -19.46 -21.78 44.16
N PRO A 73 -19.43 -23.12 44.18
CA PRO A 73 -18.98 -23.89 45.33
C PRO A 73 -17.47 -23.74 45.54
N GLU A 74 -17.08 -23.56 46.81
CA GLU A 74 -15.70 -23.45 47.27
C GLU A 74 -14.91 -24.71 46.87
N SER A 75 -14.04 -24.56 45.89
CA SER A 75 -13.00 -25.53 45.57
C SER A 75 -11.72 -25.07 46.25
N GLY A 76 -11.07 -25.99 46.98
CA GLY A 76 -9.92 -25.75 47.85
C GLY A 76 -8.66 -25.22 47.13
N PRO A 77 -7.56 -25.04 47.87
CA PRO A 77 -6.34 -24.40 47.37
C PRO A 77 -5.61 -25.32 46.40
N ASP A 78 -5.97 -25.24 45.13
CA ASP A 78 -5.18 -25.71 43.99
C ASP A 78 -4.21 -24.55 43.59
N PRO A 79 -2.94 -24.82 43.26
CA PRO A 79 -1.94 -23.79 43.06
C PRO A 79 -2.33 -22.91 41.88
N GLU A 80 -2.51 -21.61 42.17
CA GLU A 80 -2.73 -20.54 41.22
C GLU A 80 -1.75 -20.66 40.03
N PRO A 81 -2.19 -20.96 38.81
CA PRO A 81 -1.37 -20.67 37.64
C PRO A 81 -1.30 -19.15 37.57
N ALA A 82 -0.10 -18.61 37.83
CA ALA A 82 0.19 -17.19 37.69
C ALA A 82 -0.43 -16.68 36.37
N PRO A 83 -1.08 -15.50 36.37
CA PRO A 83 -1.55 -14.92 35.13
C PRO A 83 -0.33 -14.77 34.22
N GLU A 84 -0.31 -15.50 33.11
CA GLU A 84 0.57 -15.21 31.98
C GLU A 84 0.13 -13.87 31.39
N THR A 85 0.35 -12.78 32.13
CA THR A 85 0.58 -11.47 31.52
C THR A 85 1.76 -11.66 30.61
N THR A 86 1.47 -12.03 29.36
CA THR A 86 2.42 -11.99 28.27
C THR A 86 2.75 -10.52 28.11
N GLU A 87 3.70 -10.05 28.91
CA GLU A 87 4.13 -8.68 28.90
C GLU A 87 4.60 -8.40 27.48
N VAL A 88 3.88 -7.52 26.79
CA VAL A 88 4.27 -7.10 25.46
C VAL A 88 5.71 -6.59 25.56
N PRO A 89 6.66 -7.13 24.78
CA PRO A 89 8.05 -6.74 24.84
C PRO A 89 8.17 -5.22 24.71
N GLU A 90 9.01 -4.60 25.53
CA GLU A 90 9.23 -3.16 25.49
C GLU A 90 9.68 -2.71 24.09
N THR A 91 10.46 -3.55 23.39
CA THR A 91 10.86 -3.36 22.00
C THR A 91 9.67 -3.20 21.05
N ALA A 92 8.58 -3.96 21.25
CA ALA A 92 7.39 -3.86 20.43
C ALA A 92 6.67 -2.52 20.65
N ARG A 93 6.54 -2.09 21.91
CA ARG A 93 5.97 -0.78 22.26
C ARG A 93 6.81 0.37 21.71
N ALA A 94 8.14 0.29 21.83
CA ALA A 94 9.07 1.28 21.30
C ALA A 94 8.99 1.40 19.77
N LEU A 95 8.83 0.27 19.06
CA LEU A 95 8.63 0.28 17.61
C LEU A 95 7.33 0.98 17.21
N VAL A 96 6.23 0.68 17.91
CA VAL A 96 4.93 1.35 17.68
C VAL A 96 5.02 2.86 17.95
N ALA A 97 5.69 3.26 19.03
CA ALA A 97 5.93 4.68 19.34
C ALA A 97 6.78 5.39 18.27
N ALA A 98 7.64 4.66 17.55
CA ALA A 98 8.46 5.21 16.48
C ALA A 98 7.73 5.36 15.13
N LEU A 99 6.57 4.72 14.92
CA LEU A 99 5.83 4.73 13.65
C LEU A 99 5.55 6.14 13.08
N PRO A 100 5.14 7.16 13.87
CA PRO A 100 4.91 8.52 13.37
C PRO A 100 6.14 9.20 12.76
N HIS A 101 7.34 8.71 13.10
CA HIS A 101 8.62 9.20 12.56
C HIS A 101 9.03 8.51 11.26
N LEU A 102 8.43 7.35 10.95
CA LEU A 102 8.73 6.59 9.74
C LEU A 102 8.03 7.15 8.50
N SER A 103 6.77 7.59 8.65
CA SER A 103 6.00 8.21 7.57
C SER A 103 5.00 9.23 8.13
N PRO A 104 4.79 10.37 7.45
CA PRO A 104 3.73 11.33 7.78
C PRO A 104 2.33 10.69 7.87
N ASP A 105 2.04 9.68 7.07
CA ASP A 105 0.73 9.02 7.03
C ASP A 105 0.40 8.26 8.32
N LEU A 106 1.43 7.87 9.07
CA LEU A 106 1.29 7.13 10.32
C LEU A 106 1.12 8.03 11.54
N ARG A 107 1.14 9.36 11.38
CA ARG A 107 1.00 10.29 12.52
C ARG A 107 -0.38 10.31 13.17
N ARG A 108 -1.42 9.88 12.43
CA ARG A 108 -2.82 9.94 12.88
C ARG A 108 -3.33 8.64 13.52
N ILE A 109 -2.44 7.75 13.97
CA ILE A 109 -2.84 6.52 14.63
C ILE A 109 -3.49 6.86 15.99
N PRO A 110 -4.71 6.36 16.29
CA PRO A 110 -5.33 6.55 17.60
C PRO A 110 -4.54 5.85 18.70
N ARG A 111 -4.33 6.51 19.85
CA ARG A 111 -3.60 5.93 20.99
C ARG A 111 -4.18 4.59 21.46
N GLY A 112 -5.50 4.43 21.43
CA GLY A 112 -6.17 3.17 21.79
C GLY A 112 -5.81 1.98 20.89
N MET A 113 -5.22 2.20 19.71
CA MET A 113 -4.70 1.12 18.86
C MET A 113 -3.25 0.73 19.18
N HIS A 114 -2.51 1.50 19.97
CA HIS A 114 -1.08 1.25 20.17
C HIS A 114 -0.82 -0.10 20.83
N ASP A 115 -1.63 -0.48 21.82
CA ASP A 115 -1.49 -1.78 22.50
C ASP A 115 -1.79 -2.96 21.58
N GLU A 116 -2.78 -2.79 20.69
CA GLU A 116 -3.10 -3.81 19.69
C GLU A 116 -1.95 -3.96 18.69
N LEU A 117 -1.45 -2.85 18.16
CA LEU A 117 -0.30 -2.85 17.25
C LEU A 117 0.94 -3.44 17.93
N ALA A 118 1.16 -3.15 19.20
CA ALA A 118 2.30 -3.67 19.96
C ALA A 118 2.19 -5.20 20.15
N ARG A 119 0.98 -5.74 20.34
CA ARG A 119 0.77 -7.20 20.35
C ARG A 119 1.07 -7.84 18.99
N LEU A 120 0.65 -7.21 17.88
CA LEU A 120 0.97 -7.70 16.54
C LEU A 120 2.48 -7.66 16.27
N VAL A 121 3.15 -6.56 16.62
CA VAL A 121 4.61 -6.45 16.50
C VAL A 121 5.31 -7.49 17.37
N SER A 122 4.82 -7.74 18.60
CA SER A 122 5.34 -8.81 19.45
C SER A 122 5.25 -10.17 18.77
N HIS A 123 4.12 -10.48 18.13
CA HIS A 123 3.94 -11.73 17.42
C HIS A 123 4.96 -11.90 16.28
N TRP A 124 5.26 -10.83 15.55
CA TRP A 124 6.33 -10.82 14.53
C TRP A 124 7.72 -11.04 15.14
N LEU A 125 8.03 -10.41 16.26
CA LEU A 125 9.31 -10.57 16.95
C LEU A 125 9.48 -12.00 17.48
N THR A 126 8.44 -12.58 18.07
CA THR A 126 8.43 -13.98 18.53
C THR A 126 8.58 -14.97 17.38
N ALA A 127 8.05 -14.62 16.20
CA ALA A 127 8.26 -15.42 14.99
C ALA A 127 9.69 -15.35 14.44
N GLY A 128 10.56 -14.47 14.97
CA GLY A 128 11.96 -14.35 14.58
C GLY A 128 12.27 -13.17 13.65
N HIS A 129 11.30 -12.30 13.36
CA HIS A 129 11.54 -11.11 12.54
C HIS A 129 12.30 -10.04 13.33
N THR A 130 13.23 -9.36 12.68
CA THR A 130 13.93 -8.22 13.30
C THR A 130 13.07 -6.94 13.27
N PRO A 131 13.28 -5.99 14.19
CA PRO A 131 12.62 -4.68 14.14
C PRO A 131 12.77 -3.96 12.79
N THR A 132 13.93 -4.10 12.15
CA THR A 132 14.19 -3.53 10.83
C THR A 132 13.35 -4.22 9.74
N ALA A 133 13.24 -5.55 9.76
CA ALA A 133 12.40 -6.28 8.81
C ALA A 133 10.93 -5.86 8.91
N ILE A 134 10.42 -5.68 10.14
CA ILE A 134 9.06 -5.19 10.39
C ILE A 134 8.88 -3.78 9.81
N ARG A 135 9.84 -2.86 10.05
CA ARG A 135 9.78 -1.49 9.48
C ARG A 135 9.79 -1.51 7.95
N THR A 136 10.66 -2.30 7.34
CA THR A 136 10.72 -2.44 5.88
C THR A 136 9.43 -3.03 5.32
N HIS A 137 8.81 -3.99 6.02
CA HIS A 137 7.51 -4.54 5.64
C HIS A 137 6.41 -3.49 5.68
N ILE A 138 6.35 -2.69 6.75
CA ILE A 138 5.39 -1.59 6.87
C ILE A 138 5.57 -0.60 5.73
N LEU A 139 6.80 -0.12 5.49
CA LEU A 139 7.10 0.86 4.43
C LEU A 139 6.73 0.35 3.03
N ARG A 140 6.93 -0.94 2.74
CA ARG A 140 6.53 -1.55 1.47
C ARG A 140 5.01 -1.63 1.28
N GLY A 141 4.26 -1.66 2.38
CA GLY A 141 2.80 -1.73 2.38
C GLY A 141 2.10 -0.37 2.42
N LEU A 142 2.84 0.74 2.53
CA LEU A 142 2.27 2.07 2.46
C LEU A 142 1.97 2.43 0.99
N PRO A 143 0.90 3.20 0.72
CA PRO A 143 0.65 3.72 -0.61
C PRO A 143 1.75 4.69 -1.04
N ASP A 144 1.96 4.83 -2.34
CA ASP A 144 2.95 5.74 -2.91
C ASP A 144 2.69 7.21 -2.54
N ASP A 145 3.76 8.01 -2.59
CA ASP A 145 3.76 9.42 -2.18
C ASP A 145 2.60 10.21 -2.80
N GLY A 146 1.76 10.75 -1.92
CA GLY A 146 0.66 11.66 -2.25
C GLY A 146 -0.75 11.10 -2.01
N THR A 147 -0.90 9.80 -1.73
CA THR A 147 -2.22 9.24 -1.40
C THR A 147 -2.45 9.25 0.12
N PRO A 148 -3.32 10.10 0.66
CA PRO A 148 -3.52 10.19 2.11
C PRO A 148 -4.16 8.92 2.66
N VAL A 149 -3.56 8.36 3.71
CA VAL A 149 -4.14 7.21 4.43
C VAL A 149 -5.19 7.69 5.44
N HIS A 150 -6.46 7.44 5.15
CA HIS A 150 -7.56 7.86 6.04
C HIS A 150 -7.66 7.06 7.35
N ARG A 151 -7.15 5.81 7.37
CA ARG A 151 -7.23 4.91 8.53
C ARG A 151 -5.89 4.20 8.78
N PRO A 152 -4.86 4.91 9.27
CA PRO A 152 -3.51 4.37 9.39
C PRO A 152 -3.42 3.19 10.36
N GLY A 153 -4.15 3.24 11.48
CA GLY A 153 -4.18 2.11 12.42
C GLY A 153 -4.78 0.83 11.81
N GLY A 154 -5.88 0.96 11.05
CA GLY A 154 -6.50 -0.17 10.36
C GLY A 154 -5.60 -0.76 9.26
N LEU A 155 -4.87 0.08 8.53
CA LEU A 155 -3.87 -0.36 7.57
C LEU A 155 -2.75 -1.15 8.24
N LEU A 156 -2.18 -0.64 9.33
CA LEU A 156 -1.14 -1.35 10.07
C LEU A 156 -1.63 -2.67 10.66
N ARG A 157 -2.86 -2.69 11.18
CA ARG A 157 -3.49 -3.93 11.64
C ARG A 157 -3.55 -4.97 10.53
N TYR A 158 -3.91 -4.55 9.32
CA TYR A 158 -3.95 -5.44 8.15
C TYR A 158 -2.54 -5.93 7.76
N LEU A 159 -1.57 -5.02 7.64
CA LEU A 159 -0.20 -5.35 7.25
C LEU A 159 0.52 -6.28 8.23
N LEU A 160 0.22 -6.14 9.53
CA LEU A 160 0.85 -6.92 10.60
C LEU A 160 0.05 -8.16 11.00
N ARG A 161 -1.12 -8.40 10.41
CA ARG A 161 -1.97 -9.55 10.78
C ARG A 161 -1.35 -10.88 10.40
N ASP A 162 -0.80 -10.95 9.20
CA ASP A 162 -0.22 -12.17 8.64
C ASP A 162 1.30 -12.07 8.72
N VAL A 163 1.92 -12.97 9.48
CA VAL A 163 3.37 -13.03 9.65
C VAL A 163 3.97 -13.80 8.47
N PRO A 164 4.80 -13.16 7.63
CA PRO A 164 5.50 -13.86 6.56
C PRO A 164 6.44 -14.91 7.17
N PRO A 165 6.68 -16.04 6.47
CA PRO A 165 7.70 -16.99 6.90
C PRO A 165 9.05 -16.26 7.02
N VAL A 166 9.78 -16.51 8.10
CA VAL A 166 11.13 -15.98 8.25
C VAL A 166 11.99 -16.59 7.15
N PRO A 167 12.70 -15.78 6.34
CA PRO A 167 13.60 -16.33 5.34
C PRO A 167 14.70 -17.12 6.05
N ASP A 168 14.80 -18.41 5.73
CA ASP A 168 15.79 -19.29 6.35
C ASP A 168 17.20 -18.72 6.15
N PRO A 169 18.02 -18.64 7.21
CA PRO A 169 19.41 -18.17 7.10
C PRO A 169 20.24 -19.05 6.15
N GLY A 170 19.80 -20.29 5.89
CA GLY A 170 20.41 -21.20 4.92
C GLY A 170 20.23 -20.80 3.45
N THR A 171 19.24 -19.98 3.14
CA THR A 171 18.99 -19.43 1.78
C THR A 171 19.48 -17.99 1.62
N ALA A 172 19.82 -17.31 2.72
CA ALA A 172 20.28 -15.93 2.73
C ALA A 172 21.82 -15.77 2.68
N SER A 173 22.59 -16.86 2.61
CA SER A 173 24.07 -16.78 2.61
C SER A 173 24.71 -16.47 1.24
N ALA A 174 23.95 -15.90 0.30
CA ALA A 174 24.47 -15.32 -0.95
C ALA A 174 23.84 -13.97 -1.31
N ALA A 175 22.97 -13.40 -0.47
CA ALA A 175 22.48 -12.04 -0.65
C ALA A 175 23.40 -11.08 0.14
N GLU A 176 24.50 -10.75 -0.52
CA GLU A 176 25.22 -9.48 -0.45
C GLU A 176 24.82 -8.53 0.69
N ARG A 177 25.79 -8.20 1.56
CA ARG A 177 25.90 -6.84 2.12
C ARG A 177 25.43 -5.85 1.04
N PRO A 178 24.59 -4.84 1.35
CA PRO A 178 24.32 -3.79 0.38
C PRO A 178 25.63 -3.03 0.14
N ALA A 179 26.43 -3.53 -0.79
CA ALA A 179 27.33 -2.71 -1.57
C ALA A 179 26.47 -1.59 -2.14
N PRO A 180 27.01 -0.35 -2.29
CA PRO A 180 26.27 0.73 -2.93
C PRO A 180 25.67 0.17 -4.20
N ALA A 181 24.33 0.12 -4.25
CA ALA A 181 23.59 -0.57 -5.29
C ALA A 181 24.16 -0.12 -6.62
N ARG A 182 24.91 -1.00 -7.30
CA ARG A 182 25.54 -0.62 -8.56
C ARG A 182 24.40 -0.15 -9.44
N PRO A 183 24.47 1.08 -10.00
CA PRO A 183 23.44 1.55 -10.89
C PRO A 183 23.24 0.47 -11.95
N SER A 184 21.97 0.17 -12.26
CA SER A 184 21.66 -0.86 -13.27
C SER A 184 22.55 -0.64 -14.49
N SER A 185 23.00 -1.69 -15.18
CA SER A 185 23.92 -1.58 -16.32
C SER A 185 23.41 -0.58 -17.39
N ARG A 186 22.09 -0.37 -17.43
CA ARG A 186 21.45 0.65 -18.27
C ARG A 186 21.72 2.08 -17.80
N LEU A 187 21.69 2.36 -16.50
CA LEU A 187 22.00 3.66 -15.91
C LEU A 187 23.51 3.92 -15.86
N ALA A 188 24.33 2.89 -15.65
CA ALA A 188 25.79 3.00 -15.65
C ALA A 188 26.36 3.44 -17.02
N ALA A 189 25.61 3.19 -18.11
CA ALA A 189 25.98 3.60 -19.46
C ALA A 189 25.51 5.02 -19.84
N LEU A 190 24.86 5.74 -18.92
CA LEU A 190 24.43 7.12 -19.15
C LEU A 190 25.44 8.11 -18.56
N ARG A 191 25.66 9.22 -19.27
CA ARG A 191 26.44 10.38 -18.81
C ARG A 191 25.57 11.62 -18.73
N GLU A 192 25.90 12.50 -17.81
CA GLU A 192 25.27 13.81 -17.69
C GLU A 192 25.73 14.74 -18.80
N CYS A 193 24.80 15.45 -19.42
CA CYS A 193 25.05 16.43 -20.47
C CYS A 193 25.52 17.74 -19.85
N GLU A 194 26.67 18.26 -20.30
CA GLU A 194 27.20 19.58 -19.88
C GLU A 194 26.52 20.77 -20.58
N GLY A 195 25.40 20.54 -21.28
CA GLY A 195 24.61 21.57 -21.93
C GLY A 195 23.73 22.36 -20.98
N ASP A 196 23.26 23.53 -21.42
CA ASP A 196 22.32 24.35 -20.65
C ASP A 196 20.94 23.68 -20.61
N HIS A 197 20.66 23.04 -19.48
CA HIS A 197 19.40 22.38 -19.21
C HIS A 197 18.89 22.81 -17.84
N VAL A 198 17.58 23.06 -17.76
CA VAL A 198 16.91 23.35 -16.48
C VAL A 198 17.03 22.18 -15.48
N GLN A 199 17.26 20.96 -15.97
CA GLN A 199 17.46 19.75 -15.18
C GLN A 199 18.63 18.92 -15.73
N ALA A 200 19.32 18.21 -14.83
CA ALA A 200 20.36 17.25 -15.17
C ALA A 200 19.86 16.26 -16.23
N THR A 201 20.41 16.35 -17.44
CA THR A 201 19.97 15.54 -18.58
C THR A 201 20.97 14.43 -18.83
N LEU A 202 20.56 13.19 -18.57
CA LEU A 202 21.38 12.02 -18.85
C LEU A 202 21.21 11.56 -20.31
N PHE A 203 22.31 11.25 -20.99
CA PHE A 203 22.32 10.72 -22.35
C PHE A 203 23.29 9.54 -22.47
N ARG A 204 23.18 8.79 -23.57
CA ARG A 204 24.08 7.67 -23.86
C ARG A 204 25.18 8.16 -24.82
N PRO A 205 26.44 8.30 -24.38
CA PRO A 205 27.51 8.75 -25.25
C PRO A 205 27.90 7.66 -26.25
N ALA A 206 28.27 8.06 -27.47
CA ALA A 206 28.84 7.14 -28.48
C ALA A 206 30.37 7.01 -28.37
N GLY A 207 31.00 7.81 -27.51
CA GLY A 207 32.45 7.87 -27.25
C GLY A 207 32.72 8.77 -26.05
N ASP A 208 33.61 9.74 -26.18
CA ASP A 208 33.91 10.74 -25.14
C ASP A 208 33.02 12.00 -25.25
N GLU A 209 31.85 11.86 -25.85
CA GLU A 209 30.87 12.96 -25.95
C GLU A 209 30.43 13.39 -24.54
N ILE A 210 30.48 14.69 -24.29
CA ILE A 210 30.02 15.35 -23.05
C ILE A 210 28.70 16.11 -23.25
N LEU A 211 28.24 16.22 -24.50
CA LEU A 211 27.00 16.89 -24.89
C LEU A 211 26.03 15.89 -25.51
N CYS A 212 24.75 16.01 -25.15
CA CYS A 212 23.70 15.20 -25.77
C CYS A 212 23.48 15.62 -27.24
N ARG A 213 22.85 14.73 -28.01
CA ARG A 213 22.55 14.97 -29.44
C ARG A 213 21.75 16.25 -29.71
N ARG A 214 20.96 16.73 -28.75
CA ARG A 214 20.24 18.01 -28.86
C ARG A 214 21.20 19.21 -28.76
N CYS A 215 22.12 19.19 -27.80
CA CYS A 215 23.12 20.24 -27.64
C CYS A 215 24.14 20.26 -28.78
N LEU A 216 24.54 19.08 -29.29
CA LEU A 216 25.41 18.99 -30.48
C LEU A 216 24.76 19.56 -31.75
N ASN A 217 23.43 19.49 -31.86
CA ASN A 217 22.68 19.99 -33.00
C ASN A 217 22.12 21.41 -32.78
N SER A 218 22.34 22.00 -31.61
CA SER A 218 21.91 23.37 -31.35
C SER A 218 22.96 24.34 -31.88
N PRO A 219 22.58 25.38 -32.63
CA PRO A 219 23.51 26.47 -32.89
C PRO A 219 23.94 27.09 -31.55
N PRO A 220 25.19 27.56 -31.41
CA PRO A 220 25.63 28.26 -30.21
C PRO A 220 24.70 29.47 -30.01
N SER A 221 24.05 29.56 -28.86
CA SER A 221 23.31 30.74 -28.47
C SER A 221 24.30 31.88 -28.32
N VAL A 222 24.35 32.77 -29.32
CA VAL A 222 25.11 34.02 -29.23
C VAL A 222 24.46 34.83 -28.11
N VAL A 223 25.09 34.85 -26.95
CA VAL A 223 24.72 35.75 -25.86
C VAL A 223 25.06 37.16 -26.34
N PRO A 224 24.10 38.08 -26.54
CA PRO A 224 24.43 39.45 -26.88
C PRO A 224 25.20 40.07 -25.70
N PRO A 225 26.28 40.84 -25.95
CA PRO A 225 27.02 41.48 -24.88
C PRO A 225 26.09 42.42 -24.11
N LEU A 226 26.10 42.27 -22.77
CA LEU A 226 25.45 43.18 -21.84
C LEU A 226 25.92 44.61 -22.10
N VAL A 227 25.04 45.41 -22.71
CA VAL A 227 25.22 46.86 -22.84
C VAL A 227 25.04 47.44 -21.44
N MET A 228 26.16 47.66 -20.75
CA MET A 228 26.23 48.50 -19.56
C MET A 228 25.88 49.94 -19.96
N TYR A 229 24.65 50.36 -19.69
CA TYR A 229 24.29 51.79 -19.68
C TYR A 229 24.89 52.43 -18.43
N VAL A 230 25.79 53.39 -18.63
CA VAL A 230 26.31 54.31 -17.61
C VAL A 230 25.40 55.53 -17.53
#